data_AF-A0A927NP82-F1
#
_entry.id   AF-A0A927NP82-F1
#
_cell.length_a   1.000
_cell.length_b   1.000
_cell.length_c   1.000
_cell.angle_alpha   90.00
_cell.angle_beta   90.00
_cell.angle_gamma   90.00
#
_symmetry.space_group_name_H-M   'P 1'
#
loop_
_entity.id
_entity.type
_entity.pdbx_description
1 polymer ?
#
loop_
_entity_poly.entity_id
_entity_poly.type
_entity_poly.pdbx_seq_one_letter_code
_entity_poly.pdbx_strand_id
1 'polypeptide(L)'
;MNTIIFDDEITFWWDIDEYQDAKTYSFYLDGKLHGETSKTHYTFASLKEKTTYRIRMDAGENSREFTLSTRAKKRRLDITKAPYFAVGDGKTLNTSSIQKALDDCTENDCVYIPQGTFLTGALDMHAGSELYVEKGGGLKGSEQPEDYLPKIRSRFEGIEQDCYRSLLNIGRLDYTAGYTTGNVVIRGKGTIFGGGDPLCSAIIQAETIALKKFLEENQEYVKTCETPHTIAGRARGRLIHICNAENVIIGGLTLGYGASWNIHFTYSKNILTYACRILSADWESDDGAWKMQEVENGDGWDPDSSED
;
A
#
# COMPACT_ATOMS: atom_id res chain seq x y z
N MET A 1 -8.01 2.94 -22.86
CA MET A 1 -6.67 3.45 -22.44
C MET A 1 -6.80 4.49 -21.33
N ASN A 2 -6.28 4.13 -20.17
CA ASN A 2 -6.35 4.89 -18.91
C ASN A 2 -4.97 5.49 -18.59
N THR A 3 -4.94 6.49 -17.70
CA THR A 3 -3.70 7.21 -17.36
C THR A 3 -3.61 7.62 -15.90
N ILE A 4 -2.39 7.58 -15.36
CA ILE A 4 -1.97 8.28 -14.14
C ILE A 4 -0.91 9.29 -14.56
N ILE A 5 -0.99 10.49 -14.00
CA ILE A 5 -0.07 11.57 -14.28
C ILE A 5 0.44 12.15 -12.97
N PHE A 6 1.75 12.14 -12.78
CA PHE A 6 2.46 12.82 -11.71
C PHE A 6 3.26 14.00 -12.28
N ASP A 7 4.13 14.59 -11.45
CA ASP A 7 4.99 15.69 -11.84
C ASP A 7 6.12 15.25 -12.79
N ASP A 8 6.61 14.02 -12.65
CA ASP A 8 7.77 13.50 -13.38
C ASP A 8 7.49 12.20 -14.14
N GLU A 9 6.27 11.68 -14.09
CA GLU A 9 5.90 10.47 -14.80
C GLU A 9 4.46 10.47 -15.33
N ILE A 10 4.26 9.77 -16.44
CA ILE A 10 2.95 9.44 -17.01
C ILE A 10 2.91 7.93 -17.24
N THR A 11 1.95 7.27 -16.61
CA THR A 11 1.72 5.82 -16.77
C THR A 11 0.42 5.59 -17.50
N PHE A 12 0.46 4.71 -18.50
CA PHE A 12 -0.68 4.24 -19.27
C PHE A 12 -0.94 2.76 -18.98
N TRP A 13 -2.21 2.38 -19.04
CA TRP A 13 -2.63 0.99 -19.16
C TRP A 13 -3.91 0.88 -20.00
N TRP A 14 -4.15 -0.30 -20.54
CA TRP A 14 -5.27 -0.57 -21.44
C TRP A 14 -5.66 -2.05 -21.38
N ASP A 15 -6.85 -2.36 -21.87
CA ASP A 15 -7.28 -3.74 -22.02
C ASP A 15 -6.57 -4.38 -23.22
N ILE A 16 -6.08 -5.61 -23.06
CA ILE A 16 -5.45 -6.36 -24.15
C ILE A 16 -6.44 -6.59 -25.31
N ASP A 17 -7.73 -6.67 -25.01
CA ASP A 17 -8.79 -6.86 -26.00
C ASP A 17 -8.99 -5.63 -26.90
N GLU A 18 -8.53 -4.44 -26.50
CA GLU A 18 -8.53 -3.26 -27.38
C GLU A 18 -7.58 -3.43 -28.59
N TYR A 19 -6.55 -4.29 -28.51
CA TYR A 19 -5.49 -4.43 -29.51
C TYR A 19 -5.06 -5.90 -29.72
N GLN A 20 -6.01 -6.82 -29.91
CA GLN A 20 -5.77 -8.28 -29.93
C GLN A 20 -4.69 -8.77 -30.92
N ASP A 21 -4.47 -8.05 -32.02
CA ASP A 21 -3.46 -8.40 -33.03
C ASP A 21 -2.04 -7.89 -32.69
N ALA A 22 -1.90 -7.04 -31.68
CA ALA A 22 -0.63 -6.42 -31.29
C ALA A 22 0.14 -7.28 -30.28
N LYS A 23 1.34 -7.74 -30.66
CA LYS A 23 2.28 -8.44 -29.75
C LYS A 23 3.18 -7.49 -28.96
N THR A 24 3.38 -6.30 -29.51
CA THR A 24 4.24 -5.25 -28.95
C THR A 24 3.59 -3.89 -29.21
N TYR A 25 3.87 -2.96 -28.31
CA TYR A 25 3.35 -1.60 -28.32
C TYR A 25 4.54 -0.63 -28.33
N SER A 26 4.62 0.24 -29.34
CA SER A 26 5.71 1.21 -29.49
C SER A 26 5.21 2.59 -29.07
N PHE A 27 5.93 3.22 -28.14
CA PHE A 27 5.56 4.48 -27.52
C PHE A 27 6.50 5.59 -27.97
N TYR A 28 5.91 6.71 -28.36
CA TYR A 28 6.61 7.90 -28.84
C TYR A 28 6.29 9.09 -27.95
N LEU A 29 7.29 9.92 -27.71
CA LEU A 29 7.18 11.18 -26.97
C LEU A 29 7.66 12.31 -27.90
N ASP A 30 6.77 13.26 -28.18
CA ASP A 30 6.98 14.38 -29.11
C ASP A 30 7.52 13.93 -30.49
N GLY A 31 6.93 12.83 -31.00
CA GLY A 31 7.25 12.26 -32.31
C GLY A 31 8.51 11.39 -32.35
N LYS A 32 9.27 11.27 -31.25
CA LYS A 32 10.44 10.40 -31.15
C LYS A 32 10.10 9.09 -30.46
N LEU A 33 10.54 7.96 -31.02
CA LEU A 33 10.41 6.66 -30.36
C LEU A 33 11.10 6.72 -28.99
N HIS A 34 10.32 6.47 -27.94
CA HIS A 34 10.79 6.46 -26.56
C HIS A 34 11.10 5.04 -26.10
N GLY A 35 10.25 4.07 -26.45
CA GLY A 35 10.52 2.66 -26.21
C GLY A 35 9.34 1.77 -26.54
N GLU A 36 9.45 0.50 -26.20
CA GLU A 36 8.46 -0.52 -26.54
C GLU A 36 8.15 -1.39 -25.32
N THR A 37 6.97 -2.02 -25.33
CA THR A 37 6.56 -2.97 -24.31
C THR A 37 5.75 -4.09 -24.95
N SER A 38 5.84 -5.30 -24.39
CA SER A 38 4.91 -6.40 -24.67
C SER A 38 3.83 -6.55 -23.60
N LYS A 39 3.81 -5.65 -22.61
CA LYS A 39 2.82 -5.60 -21.52
C LYS A 39 1.71 -4.61 -21.86
N THR A 40 0.60 -4.69 -21.13
CA THR A 40 -0.55 -3.77 -21.23
C THR A 40 -0.41 -2.49 -20.40
N HIS A 41 0.84 -2.09 -20.12
CA HIS A 41 1.14 -0.83 -19.45
C HIS A 41 2.49 -0.27 -19.94
N TYR A 42 2.62 1.04 -19.83
CA TYR A 42 3.85 1.77 -20.16
C TYR A 42 4.00 3.02 -19.31
N THR A 43 5.21 3.28 -18.82
CA THR A 43 5.51 4.47 -18.02
C THR A 43 6.59 5.29 -18.70
N PHE A 44 6.27 6.56 -18.98
CA PHE A 44 7.25 7.59 -19.26
C PHE A 44 7.70 8.16 -17.92
N ALA A 45 8.97 7.99 -17.59
CA ALA A 45 9.56 8.51 -16.35
C ALA A 45 10.55 9.63 -16.64
N SER A 46 10.96 10.37 -15.60
CA SER A 46 11.92 11.49 -15.70
C SER A 46 11.46 12.61 -16.64
N LEU A 47 10.14 12.83 -16.70
CA LEU A 47 9.54 13.95 -17.39
C LEU A 47 9.75 15.25 -16.60
N LYS A 48 9.59 16.38 -17.27
CA LYS A 48 9.59 17.70 -16.62
C LYS A 48 8.20 17.98 -16.09
N GLU A 49 8.11 18.58 -14.91
CA GLU A 49 6.85 19.04 -14.34
C GLU A 49 6.19 20.13 -15.20
N LYS A 50 4.86 20.28 -15.08
CA LYS A 50 4.05 21.28 -15.79
C LYS A 50 4.36 21.38 -17.29
N THR A 51 4.66 20.26 -17.92
CA THR A 51 5.08 20.20 -19.33
C THR A 51 4.08 19.36 -20.11
N THR A 52 3.63 19.90 -21.25
CA THR A 52 2.73 19.20 -22.18
C THR A 52 3.54 18.37 -23.15
N TYR A 53 3.15 17.10 -23.29
CA TYR A 53 3.76 16.13 -24.18
C TYR A 53 2.76 15.61 -25.19
N ARG A 54 3.21 15.39 -26.43
CA ARG A 54 2.47 14.61 -27.44
C ARG A 54 2.93 13.16 -27.37
N ILE A 55 2.03 12.28 -26.98
CA ILE A 55 2.32 10.86 -26.81
C ILE A 55 1.59 10.09 -27.90
N ARG A 56 2.31 9.20 -28.58
CA ARG A 56 1.71 8.26 -29.53
C ARG A 56 1.99 6.84 -29.09
N MET A 57 0.99 5.99 -29.16
CA MET A 57 1.12 4.54 -29.01
C MET A 57 0.76 3.88 -30.34
N ASP A 58 1.67 3.09 -30.89
CA ASP A 58 1.46 2.24 -32.05
C ASP A 58 1.29 0.78 -31.56
N ALA A 59 0.24 0.11 -32.03
CA ALA A 59 -0.14 -1.25 -31.64
C ALA A 59 -0.58 -2.05 -32.89
N GLY A 60 0.36 -2.73 -33.54
CA GLY A 60 0.12 -3.33 -34.85
C GLY A 60 -0.18 -2.25 -35.90
N GLU A 61 -1.32 -2.37 -36.58
CA GLU A 61 -1.79 -1.36 -37.55
C GLU A 61 -2.52 -0.17 -36.88
N ASN A 62 -2.82 -0.27 -35.58
CA ASN A 62 -3.50 0.79 -34.84
C ASN A 62 -2.49 1.82 -34.32
N SER A 63 -2.89 3.09 -34.32
CA SER A 63 -2.14 4.17 -33.70
C SER A 63 -3.08 5.11 -32.95
N ARG A 64 -2.68 5.53 -31.75
CA ARG A 64 -3.43 6.49 -30.93
C ARG A 64 -2.51 7.59 -30.43
N GLU A 65 -2.99 8.83 -30.48
CA GLU A 65 -2.29 10.00 -29.98
C GLU A 65 -3.01 10.63 -28.79
N PHE A 66 -2.22 11.15 -27.86
CA PHE A 66 -2.65 11.80 -26.63
C PHE A 66 -1.85 13.07 -26.45
N THR A 67 -2.48 14.13 -25.95
CA THR A 67 -1.79 15.33 -25.48
C THR A 67 -2.05 15.47 -23.99
N LEU A 68 -1.03 15.21 -23.18
CA LEU A 68 -1.13 15.18 -21.72
C LEU A 68 -0.10 16.13 -21.11
N SER A 69 -0.41 16.66 -19.92
CA SER A 69 0.50 17.56 -19.19
C SER A 69 0.83 16.98 -17.84
N THR A 70 2.11 16.91 -17.50
CA THR A 70 2.58 16.55 -16.15
C THR A 70 2.10 17.57 -15.12
N ARG A 71 1.97 17.11 -13.87
CA ARG A 71 1.50 17.94 -12.75
C ARG A 71 2.62 18.85 -12.23
N ALA A 72 2.25 19.73 -11.29
CA ALA A 72 3.20 20.47 -10.49
C ALA A 72 3.91 19.52 -9.50
N LYS A 73 5.21 19.72 -9.30
CA LYS A 73 5.94 19.03 -8.26
C LYS A 73 5.42 19.42 -6.88
N LYS A 74 5.10 18.42 -6.08
CA LYS A 74 4.68 18.60 -4.69
C LYS A 74 5.86 18.93 -3.79
N ARG A 75 5.61 19.69 -2.73
CA ARG A 75 6.60 19.96 -1.68
C ARG A 75 6.80 18.69 -0.85
N ARG A 76 8.06 18.30 -0.65
CA ARG A 76 8.42 17.13 0.16
C ARG A 76 8.47 17.51 1.64
N LEU A 77 7.64 16.85 2.44
CA LEU A 77 7.73 16.85 3.90
C LEU A 77 8.72 15.74 4.30
N ASP A 78 10.01 16.07 4.31
CA ASP A 78 11.07 15.15 4.71
C ASP A 78 10.96 14.84 6.21
N ILE A 79 10.62 13.60 6.53
CA ILE A 79 10.39 13.16 7.91
C ILE A 79 11.64 13.27 8.80
N THR A 80 12.85 13.37 8.23
CA THR A 80 14.10 13.50 9.00
C THR A 80 14.41 14.95 9.39
N LYS A 81 13.69 15.92 8.83
CA LYS A 81 13.89 17.36 9.08
C LYS A 81 12.90 17.88 10.10
N ALA A 82 13.16 19.09 10.56
CA ALA A 82 12.19 19.82 11.38
C ALA A 82 10.87 19.99 10.61
N PRO A 83 9.71 19.79 11.26
CA PRO A 83 9.52 19.54 12.70
C PRO A 83 9.43 18.05 13.10
N TYR A 84 9.67 17.10 12.20
CA TYR A 84 9.36 15.68 12.40
C TYR A 84 10.50 14.87 13.03
N PHE A 85 11.74 15.13 12.63
CA PHE A 85 12.96 14.55 13.22
C PHE A 85 12.98 13.01 13.36
N ALA A 86 12.33 12.29 12.43
CA ALA A 86 12.36 10.84 12.37
C ALA A 86 13.80 10.33 12.17
N VAL A 87 14.12 9.20 12.80
CA VAL A 87 15.45 8.58 12.81
C VAL A 87 15.39 7.26 12.04
N GLY A 88 16.16 7.18 10.95
CA GLY A 88 16.18 6.05 10.02
C GLY A 88 17.12 4.90 10.41
N ASP A 89 17.23 4.59 11.70
CA ASP A 89 18.16 3.59 12.27
C ASP A 89 17.56 2.18 12.39
N GLY A 90 16.29 2.00 12.01
CA GLY A 90 15.51 0.77 12.12
C GLY A 90 15.14 0.34 13.53
N LYS A 91 15.37 1.20 14.54
CA LYS A 91 15.19 0.89 15.97
C LYS A 91 14.35 1.94 16.69
N THR A 92 14.53 3.21 16.37
CA THR A 92 13.77 4.31 16.95
C THR A 92 12.34 4.25 16.44
N LEU A 93 11.36 4.20 17.34
CA LEU A 93 9.95 4.21 16.97
C LEU A 93 9.54 5.62 16.50
N ASN A 94 9.22 5.75 15.22
CA ASN A 94 8.96 7.02 14.53
C ASN A 94 7.46 7.30 14.34
N THR A 95 6.56 6.53 14.96
CA THR A 95 5.11 6.59 14.72
C THR A 95 4.57 8.01 14.83
N SER A 96 4.90 8.72 15.91
CA SER A 96 4.44 10.10 16.13
C SER A 96 5.02 11.10 15.12
N SER A 97 6.30 10.95 14.77
CA SER A 97 6.98 11.80 13.77
C SER A 97 6.38 11.65 12.38
N ILE A 98 6.14 10.40 11.95
CA ILE A 98 5.58 10.10 10.63
C ILE A 98 4.10 10.46 10.59
N GLN A 99 3.33 10.13 11.64
CA GLN A 99 1.92 10.53 11.71
C GLN A 99 1.78 12.04 11.67
N LYS A 100 2.62 12.79 12.38
CA LYS A 100 2.61 14.25 12.30
C LYS A 100 2.87 14.75 10.87
N ALA A 101 3.78 14.13 10.13
CA ALA A 101 4.03 14.49 8.74
C ALA A 101 2.83 14.18 7.83
N LEU A 102 2.15 13.06 8.06
CA LEU A 102 0.89 12.72 7.38
C LEU A 102 -0.20 13.74 7.72
N ASP A 103 -0.38 14.11 8.99
CA ASP A 103 -1.38 15.08 9.44
C ASP A 103 -1.13 16.49 8.86
N ASP A 104 0.13 16.89 8.72
CA ASP A 104 0.54 18.17 8.13
C ASP A 104 0.50 18.15 6.58
N CYS A 105 0.30 16.98 5.95
CA CYS A 105 0.37 16.80 4.50
C CYS A 105 -0.87 17.38 3.81
N THR A 106 -0.69 18.40 2.98
CA THR A 106 -1.77 18.93 2.13
C THR A 106 -1.77 18.28 0.73
N GLU A 107 -2.76 18.61 -0.10
CA GLU A 107 -2.82 18.17 -1.51
C GLU A 107 -1.60 18.60 -2.35
N ASN A 108 -0.88 19.64 -1.91
CA ASN A 108 0.32 20.17 -2.56
C ASN A 108 1.62 19.59 -1.98
N ASP A 109 1.50 18.69 -1.00
CA ASP A 109 2.60 18.06 -0.30
C ASP A 109 2.68 16.56 -0.59
N CYS A 110 3.86 15.99 -0.36
CA CYS A 110 4.01 14.56 -0.12
C CYS A 110 4.92 14.31 1.08
N VAL A 111 4.51 13.39 1.95
CA VAL A 111 5.36 12.86 3.02
C VAL A 111 6.48 12.06 2.37
N TYR A 112 7.71 12.46 2.65
CA TYR A 112 8.89 11.92 2.00
C TYR A 112 9.69 11.08 2.99
N ILE A 113 9.82 9.78 2.67
CA ILE A 113 10.66 8.83 3.39
C ILE A 113 11.99 8.70 2.62
N PRO A 114 13.09 9.30 3.12
CA PRO A 114 14.39 9.22 2.47
C PRO A 114 15.04 7.86 2.71
N GLN A 115 16.26 7.67 2.21
CA GLN A 115 17.10 6.51 2.53
C GLN A 115 17.23 6.30 4.05
N GLY A 116 17.15 5.05 4.49
CA GLY A 116 17.13 4.65 5.90
C GLY A 116 15.94 3.73 6.21
N THR A 117 15.97 3.12 7.40
CA THR A 117 14.87 2.25 7.87
C THR A 117 14.15 2.91 9.02
N PHE A 118 12.85 3.14 8.88
CA PHE A 118 12.05 3.86 9.87
C PHE A 118 11.08 2.90 10.54
N LEU A 119 11.37 2.51 11.79
CA LEU A 119 10.46 1.70 12.60
C LEU A 119 9.21 2.50 12.97
N THR A 120 8.03 1.92 12.78
CA THR A 120 6.75 2.58 13.06
C THR A 120 5.67 1.57 13.45
N GLY A 121 4.74 2.03 14.29
CA GLY A 121 3.44 1.40 14.50
C GLY A 121 2.45 1.79 13.40
N ALA A 122 1.17 1.64 13.73
CA ALA A 122 0.08 1.97 12.83
C ALA A 122 -0.01 3.48 12.52
N LEU A 123 -0.11 3.79 11.22
CA LEU A 123 -0.29 5.13 10.68
C LEU A 123 -1.66 5.25 10.00
N ASP A 124 -2.28 6.41 10.14
CA ASP A 124 -3.53 6.78 9.45
C ASP A 124 -3.22 7.74 8.32
N MET A 125 -3.74 7.44 7.13
CA MET A 125 -3.71 8.34 5.99
C MET A 125 -5.09 8.98 5.79
N HIS A 126 -5.09 10.26 5.44
CA HIS A 126 -6.32 11.02 5.21
C HIS A 126 -6.49 11.37 3.72
N ALA A 127 -7.66 11.91 3.37
CA ALA A 127 -7.97 12.26 1.99
C ALA A 127 -6.95 13.25 1.39
N GLY A 128 -6.50 12.98 0.17
CA GLY A 128 -5.51 13.81 -0.54
C GLY A 128 -4.05 13.66 -0.09
N SER A 129 -3.77 12.84 0.93
CA SER A 129 -2.40 12.61 1.40
C SER A 129 -1.58 11.78 0.41
N GLU A 130 -0.28 12.05 0.35
CA GLU A 130 0.67 11.32 -0.49
C GLU A 130 1.89 10.90 0.34
N LEU A 131 2.23 9.61 0.28
CA LEU A 131 3.44 9.04 0.85
C LEU A 131 4.39 8.63 -0.28
N TYR A 132 5.60 9.18 -0.28
CA TYR A 132 6.66 8.84 -1.22
C TYR A 132 7.82 8.16 -0.51
N VAL A 133 8.11 6.91 -0.84
CA VAL A 133 9.24 6.14 -0.29
C VAL A 133 10.39 6.08 -1.30
N GLU A 134 11.49 6.77 -1.01
CA GLU A 134 12.66 6.77 -1.87
C GLU A 134 13.29 5.38 -2.00
N LYS A 135 13.98 5.11 -3.12
CA LYS A 135 14.84 3.93 -3.24
C LYS A 135 15.86 3.89 -2.09
N GLY A 136 15.91 2.77 -1.37
CA GLY A 136 16.77 2.60 -0.18
C GLY A 136 16.17 3.19 1.12
N GLY A 137 15.01 3.84 1.03
CA GLY A 137 14.17 4.17 2.17
C GLY A 137 13.17 3.04 2.45
N GLY A 138 12.79 2.87 3.70
CA GLY A 138 11.79 1.87 4.06
C GLY A 138 11.07 2.11 5.38
N LEU A 139 9.79 1.75 5.40
CA LEU A 139 9.03 1.61 6.65
C LEU A 139 9.18 0.19 7.17
N LYS A 140 9.49 0.07 8.48
CA LYS A 140 9.52 -1.18 9.23
C LYS A 140 8.38 -1.19 10.24
N GLY A 141 7.48 -2.16 10.17
CA GLY A 141 6.46 -2.37 11.19
C GLY A 141 7.08 -2.80 12.51
N SER A 142 6.58 -2.23 13.60
CA SER A 142 6.88 -2.71 14.94
C SER A 142 6.43 -4.16 15.13
N GLU A 143 7.14 -4.89 15.98
CA GLU A 143 6.79 -6.25 16.37
C GLU A 143 5.90 -6.26 17.64
N GLN A 144 5.57 -5.08 18.17
CA GLN A 144 4.81 -4.89 19.41
C GLN A 144 3.32 -4.64 19.12
N PRO A 145 2.38 -5.46 19.62
CA PRO A 145 0.94 -5.28 19.42
C PRO A 145 0.40 -3.92 19.86
N GLU A 146 0.95 -3.34 20.93
CA GLU A 146 0.53 -2.04 21.47
C GLU A 146 0.69 -0.88 20.49
N ASP A 147 1.64 -0.98 19.55
CA ASP A 147 1.89 0.03 18.51
C ASP A 147 0.79 0.04 17.42
N TYR A 148 -0.15 -0.91 17.49
CA TYR A 148 -1.29 -1.06 16.58
C TYR A 148 -2.64 -0.90 17.29
N LEU A 149 -2.62 -0.39 18.53
CA LEU A 149 -3.82 -0.01 19.28
C LEU A 149 -4.18 1.47 19.06
N PRO A 150 -5.45 1.88 19.33
CA PRO A 150 -6.59 1.03 19.68
C PRO A 150 -7.03 0.16 18.51
N LYS A 151 -7.74 -0.95 18.80
CA LYS A 151 -8.38 -1.74 17.75
C LYS A 151 -9.40 -0.89 16.98
N ILE A 152 -9.55 -1.18 15.70
CA ILE A 152 -10.52 -0.54 14.81
C ILE A 152 -11.44 -1.58 14.18
N ARG A 153 -12.62 -1.12 13.79
CA ARG A 153 -13.55 -1.96 13.02
C ARG A 153 -12.91 -2.33 11.69
N SER A 154 -12.85 -3.63 11.41
CA SER A 154 -12.32 -4.20 10.17
C SER A 154 -13.14 -5.45 9.81
N ARG A 155 -12.70 -6.18 8.78
CA ARG A 155 -13.37 -7.37 8.28
C ARG A 155 -12.34 -8.44 7.98
N PHE A 156 -12.54 -9.63 8.51
CA PHE A 156 -11.69 -10.80 8.29
C PHE A 156 -12.56 -11.95 7.79
N GLU A 157 -12.25 -12.47 6.60
CA GLU A 157 -12.95 -13.56 5.91
C GLU A 157 -14.49 -13.40 5.93
N GLY A 158 -14.96 -12.22 5.53
CA GLY A 158 -16.39 -11.91 5.48
C GLY A 158 -17.01 -11.48 6.82
N ILE A 159 -16.31 -11.66 7.95
CA ILE A 159 -16.79 -11.32 9.29
C ILE A 159 -16.22 -9.97 9.72
N GLU A 160 -17.09 -9.00 9.92
CA GLU A 160 -16.71 -7.73 10.51
C GLU A 160 -16.47 -7.86 12.03
N GLN A 161 -15.30 -7.43 12.50
CA GLN A 161 -14.86 -7.50 13.90
C GLN A 161 -13.87 -6.39 14.23
N ASP A 162 -13.52 -6.25 15.51
CA ASP A 162 -12.48 -5.33 15.93
C ASP A 162 -11.11 -6.00 15.78
N CYS A 163 -10.23 -5.37 15.00
CA CYS A 163 -8.88 -5.84 14.74
C CYS A 163 -7.86 -4.80 15.21
N TYR A 164 -6.63 -5.23 15.49
CA TYR A 164 -5.49 -4.32 15.56
C TYR A 164 -5.40 -3.53 14.25
N ARG A 165 -4.93 -2.28 14.35
CA ARG A 165 -4.71 -1.44 13.18
C ARG A 165 -3.66 -2.08 12.27
N SER A 166 -3.71 -1.74 11.00
CA SER A 166 -2.69 -2.13 10.01
C SER A 166 -1.50 -1.17 10.07
N LEU A 167 -0.41 -1.48 9.36
CA LEU A 167 0.72 -0.53 9.28
C LEU A 167 0.28 0.80 8.64
N LEU A 168 -0.45 0.73 7.52
CA LEU A 168 -1.13 1.87 6.91
C LEU A 168 -2.65 1.65 6.91
N ASN A 169 -3.40 2.62 7.39
CA ASN A 169 -4.86 2.58 7.47
C ASN A 169 -5.45 3.74 6.64
N ILE A 170 -6.33 3.40 5.70
CA ILE A 170 -6.98 4.34 4.80
C ILE A 170 -8.49 4.17 4.95
N GLY A 171 -9.14 5.20 5.52
CA GLY A 171 -10.60 5.23 5.68
C GLY A 171 -11.08 4.50 6.94
N ARG A 172 -12.40 4.34 7.06
CA ARG A 172 -13.06 3.71 8.21
C ARG A 172 -14.17 2.78 7.73
N LEU A 173 -14.19 1.55 8.24
CA LEU A 173 -15.20 0.57 7.86
C LEU A 173 -16.57 1.00 8.39
N ASP A 174 -17.51 1.17 7.46
CA ASP A 174 -18.93 1.37 7.76
C ASP A 174 -19.75 0.88 6.56
N TYR A 175 -20.40 -0.28 6.70
CA TYR A 175 -21.20 -0.90 5.63
C TYR A 175 -22.43 -0.06 5.23
N THR A 176 -22.82 0.92 6.04
CA THR A 176 -23.96 1.81 5.79
C THR A 176 -23.54 3.16 5.19
N ALA A 177 -22.25 3.50 5.27
CA ALA A 177 -21.72 4.73 4.72
C ALA A 177 -21.24 4.55 3.27
N GLY A 178 -21.15 5.68 2.56
CA GLY A 178 -20.37 5.76 1.32
C GLY A 178 -18.87 5.81 1.62
N TYR A 179 -18.10 6.42 0.72
CA TYR A 179 -16.66 6.60 0.94
C TYR A 179 -16.40 7.63 2.06
N THR A 180 -15.48 7.30 2.95
CA THR A 180 -15.03 8.08 4.12
C THR A 180 -13.71 8.81 3.86
N THR A 181 -12.96 8.39 2.84
CA THR A 181 -11.69 9.00 2.42
C THR A 181 -11.47 8.81 0.93
N GLY A 182 -10.50 9.51 0.35
CA GLY A 182 -10.09 9.24 -1.02
C GLY A 182 -8.95 10.08 -1.54
N ASN A 183 -8.53 9.82 -2.78
CA ASN A 183 -7.41 10.47 -3.44
C ASN A 183 -6.09 10.31 -2.68
N VAL A 184 -5.84 9.10 -2.18
CA VAL A 184 -4.62 8.75 -1.42
C VAL A 184 -3.59 8.14 -2.35
N VAL A 185 -2.33 8.55 -2.21
CA VAL A 185 -1.23 8.03 -3.05
C VAL A 185 -0.12 7.48 -2.15
N ILE A 186 0.29 6.24 -2.40
CA ILE A 186 1.45 5.60 -1.79
C ILE A 186 2.36 5.17 -2.92
N ARG A 187 3.51 5.81 -3.10
CA ARG A 187 4.38 5.51 -4.26
C ARG A 187 5.85 5.62 -3.94
N GLY A 188 6.68 5.20 -4.88
CA GLY A 188 8.12 5.36 -4.79
C GLY A 188 8.85 4.14 -5.32
N LYS A 189 10.03 3.89 -4.76
CA LYS A 189 10.90 2.75 -5.12
C LYS A 189 11.53 2.07 -3.90
N GLY A 190 11.06 2.42 -2.71
CA GLY A 190 11.50 1.86 -1.44
C GLY A 190 10.67 0.66 -0.99
N THR A 191 10.81 0.34 0.29
CA THR A 191 10.14 -0.82 0.92
C THR A 191 9.09 -0.39 1.96
N ILE A 192 8.01 -1.15 2.08
CA ILE A 192 7.09 -1.06 3.20
C ILE A 192 6.90 -2.48 3.71
N PHE A 193 7.48 -2.77 4.87
CA PHE A 193 7.41 -4.08 5.50
C PHE A 193 6.75 -3.97 6.86
N GLY A 194 5.80 -4.85 7.15
CA GLY A 194 5.14 -4.93 8.45
C GLY A 194 6.01 -5.59 9.52
N GLY A 195 5.40 -5.92 10.66
CA GLY A 195 6.04 -6.65 11.75
C GLY A 195 6.06 -8.18 11.58
N GLY A 196 5.49 -8.67 10.47
CA GLY A 196 5.56 -10.07 10.04
C GLY A 196 5.11 -11.10 11.07
N ASP A 197 5.75 -12.27 11.03
CA ASP A 197 5.51 -13.39 11.93
C ASP A 197 5.70 -13.04 13.43
N PRO A 198 6.72 -12.25 13.84
CA PRO A 198 6.84 -11.81 15.22
C PRO A 198 5.60 -11.05 15.72
N LEU A 199 5.11 -10.09 14.93
CA LEU A 199 3.89 -9.35 15.27
C LEU A 199 2.64 -10.25 15.24
N CYS A 200 2.54 -11.14 14.25
CA CYS A 200 1.47 -12.14 14.15
C CYS A 200 1.38 -12.97 15.44
N SER A 201 2.49 -13.58 15.84
CA SER A 201 2.60 -14.41 17.04
C SER A 201 2.28 -13.64 18.31
N ALA A 202 2.78 -12.40 18.43
CA ALA A 202 2.52 -11.55 19.58
C ALA A 202 1.04 -11.16 19.72
N ILE A 203 0.37 -10.82 18.60
CA ILE A 203 -1.06 -10.53 18.58
C ILE A 203 -1.88 -11.77 18.95
N ILE A 204 -1.59 -12.92 18.36
CA ILE A 204 -2.32 -14.17 18.65
C ILE A 204 -2.20 -14.53 20.12
N GLN A 205 -1.02 -14.38 20.71
CA GLN A 205 -0.81 -14.61 22.13
C GLN A 205 -1.65 -13.64 22.98
N ALA A 206 -1.60 -12.33 22.70
CA ALA A 206 -2.36 -11.32 23.43
C ALA A 206 -3.88 -11.58 23.34
N GLU A 207 -4.38 -11.93 22.16
CA GLU A 207 -5.79 -12.24 21.95
C GLU A 207 -6.22 -13.56 22.59
N THR A 208 -5.37 -14.59 22.56
CA THR A 208 -5.66 -15.86 23.24
C THR A 208 -5.84 -15.64 24.74
N ILE A 209 -5.01 -14.77 25.34
CA ILE A 209 -5.13 -14.39 26.76
C ILE A 209 -6.44 -13.61 26.99
N ALA A 210 -6.73 -12.63 26.14
CA ALA A 210 -7.94 -11.81 26.26
C ALA A 210 -9.23 -12.62 26.09
N LEU A 211 -9.23 -13.61 25.19
CA LEU A 211 -10.36 -14.46 24.86
C LEU A 211 -10.47 -15.72 25.74
N LYS A 212 -9.57 -15.91 26.72
CA LYS A 212 -9.47 -17.14 27.52
C LYS A 212 -10.83 -17.64 28.02
N LYS A 213 -11.62 -16.76 28.63
CA LYS A 213 -12.95 -17.13 29.16
C LYS A 213 -13.90 -17.58 28.05
N PHE A 214 -13.96 -16.85 26.94
CA PHE A 214 -14.79 -17.22 25.79
C PHE A 214 -14.39 -18.58 25.21
N LEU A 215 -13.09 -18.83 25.08
CA LEU A 215 -12.56 -20.09 24.55
C LEU A 215 -12.86 -21.28 25.46
N GLU A 216 -12.76 -21.10 26.78
CA GLU A 216 -13.12 -22.13 27.78
C GLU A 216 -14.62 -22.44 27.76
N GLU A 217 -15.48 -21.42 27.70
CA GLU A 217 -16.94 -21.58 27.69
C GLU A 217 -17.47 -22.21 26.38
N ASN A 218 -16.74 -22.07 25.26
CA ASN A 218 -17.18 -22.53 23.93
C ASN A 218 -16.32 -23.67 23.36
N GLN A 219 -15.51 -24.33 24.19
CA GLN A 219 -14.47 -25.26 23.74
C GLN A 219 -14.98 -26.37 22.80
N GLU A 220 -16.13 -26.96 23.09
CA GLU A 220 -16.70 -28.04 22.26
C GLU A 220 -17.17 -27.54 20.90
N TYR A 221 -17.76 -26.34 20.82
CA TYR A 221 -18.14 -25.75 19.55
C TYR A 221 -16.91 -25.37 18.72
N VAL A 222 -15.93 -24.70 19.33
CA VAL A 222 -14.69 -24.29 18.67
C VAL A 222 -14.04 -25.50 18.00
N LYS A 223 -13.87 -26.63 18.71
CA LYS A 223 -13.26 -27.85 18.13
C LYS A 223 -13.96 -28.39 16.87
N THR A 224 -15.23 -28.08 16.65
CA THR A 224 -15.97 -28.59 15.49
C THR A 224 -15.74 -27.78 14.21
N CYS A 225 -15.29 -26.52 14.33
CA CYS A 225 -15.16 -25.63 13.18
C CYS A 225 -13.88 -24.80 13.14
N GLU A 226 -13.13 -24.68 14.24
CA GLU A 226 -12.07 -23.69 14.41
C GLU A 226 -11.03 -24.10 15.49
N THR A 227 -9.99 -23.28 15.68
CA THR A 227 -9.00 -23.47 16.76
C THR A 227 -8.84 -22.18 17.58
N PRO A 228 -8.35 -22.26 18.83
CA PRO A 228 -8.01 -21.07 19.60
C PRO A 228 -7.03 -20.13 18.88
N HIS A 229 -6.05 -20.71 18.18
CA HIS A 229 -5.07 -19.97 17.36
C HIS A 229 -5.75 -19.18 16.25
N THR A 230 -6.59 -19.85 15.47
CA THR A 230 -7.25 -19.23 14.32
C THR A 230 -8.30 -18.20 14.73
N ILE A 231 -9.04 -18.39 15.84
CA ILE A 231 -9.94 -17.36 16.39
C ILE A 231 -9.16 -16.11 16.80
N ALA A 232 -8.09 -16.28 17.58
CA ALA A 232 -7.24 -15.17 18.02
C ALA A 232 -6.57 -14.46 16.84
N GLY A 233 -6.17 -15.22 15.81
CA GLY A 233 -5.54 -14.71 14.60
C GLY A 233 -6.41 -13.78 13.76
N ARG A 234 -7.74 -13.79 13.91
CA ARG A 234 -8.64 -12.93 13.11
C ARG A 234 -8.51 -11.44 13.45
N ALA A 235 -8.01 -11.12 14.64
CA ALA A 235 -7.84 -9.74 15.07
C ALA A 235 -6.60 -9.07 14.48
N ARG A 236 -5.75 -9.76 13.71
CA ARG A 236 -4.50 -9.21 13.18
C ARG A 236 -4.74 -8.06 12.19
N GLY A 237 -3.86 -7.06 12.26
CA GLY A 237 -3.75 -6.00 11.27
C GLY A 237 -3.09 -6.49 9.97
N ARG A 238 -3.27 -5.73 8.89
CA ARG A 238 -2.69 -5.98 7.56
C ARG A 238 -1.44 -5.13 7.36
N LEU A 239 -0.80 -5.24 6.20
CA LEU A 239 0.19 -4.24 5.79
C LEU A 239 -0.49 -2.91 5.45
N ILE A 240 -1.45 -2.94 4.52
CA ILE A 240 -2.23 -1.78 4.08
C ILE A 240 -3.70 -2.17 4.11
N HIS A 241 -4.48 -1.50 4.96
CA HIS A 241 -5.92 -1.69 5.05
C HIS A 241 -6.64 -0.45 4.52
N ILE A 242 -7.50 -0.67 3.53
CA ILE A 242 -8.29 0.37 2.87
C ILE A 242 -9.76 0.02 3.09
N CYS A 243 -10.57 0.95 3.59
CA CYS A 243 -11.98 0.69 3.79
C CYS A 243 -12.80 1.94 3.52
N ASN A 244 -13.91 1.77 2.80
CA ASN A 244 -14.77 2.88 2.39
C ASN A 244 -13.93 4.01 1.76
N ALA A 245 -13.05 3.71 0.81
CA ALA A 245 -12.17 4.70 0.20
C ALA A 245 -12.36 4.75 -1.33
N GLU A 246 -12.14 5.92 -1.92
CA GLU A 246 -12.12 6.07 -3.38
C GLU A 246 -10.78 6.59 -3.89
N ASN A 247 -10.36 6.13 -5.08
CA ASN A 247 -9.19 6.66 -5.78
C ASN A 247 -7.89 6.52 -4.96
N VAL A 248 -7.50 5.29 -4.65
CA VAL A 248 -6.23 5.01 -3.97
C VAL A 248 -5.22 4.46 -4.97
N ILE A 249 -4.02 5.02 -4.99
CA ILE A 249 -2.94 4.61 -5.88
C ILE A 249 -1.78 4.05 -5.06
N ILE A 250 -1.33 2.85 -5.38
CA ILE A 250 -0.13 2.22 -4.80
C ILE A 250 0.85 1.86 -5.93
N GLY A 251 2.01 2.52 -5.98
CA GLY A 251 2.88 2.51 -7.17
C GLY A 251 4.36 2.29 -6.92
N GLY A 252 4.97 1.30 -7.57
CA GLY A 252 6.44 1.16 -7.68
C GLY A 252 7.18 0.61 -6.44
N LEU A 253 6.43 0.19 -5.42
CA LEU A 253 6.98 -0.20 -4.12
C LEU A 253 7.26 -1.70 -4.01
N THR A 254 8.16 -2.06 -3.09
CA THR A 254 8.25 -3.44 -2.59
C THR A 254 7.51 -3.53 -1.26
N LEU A 255 6.47 -4.36 -1.22
CA LEU A 255 5.50 -4.48 -0.15
C LEU A 255 5.53 -5.91 0.39
N GLY A 256 5.43 -6.10 1.69
CA GLY A 256 5.45 -7.45 2.25
C GLY A 256 5.44 -7.48 3.78
N TYR A 257 5.59 -8.67 4.32
CA TYR A 257 5.81 -8.90 5.75
C TYR A 257 4.74 -8.26 6.66
N GLY A 258 3.50 -8.15 6.19
CA GLY A 258 2.37 -7.86 7.08
C GLY A 258 2.21 -8.95 8.14
N ALA A 259 1.55 -8.67 9.28
CA ALA A 259 1.23 -9.71 10.27
C ALA A 259 0.11 -10.66 9.81
N SER A 260 -0.57 -10.30 8.73
CA SER A 260 -1.59 -11.06 8.00
C SER A 260 -1.54 -10.54 6.54
N TRP A 261 -2.69 -10.32 5.89
CA TRP A 261 -2.76 -9.92 4.49
C TRP A 261 -1.95 -8.65 4.21
N ASN A 262 -1.42 -8.53 2.99
CA ASN A 262 -0.68 -7.35 2.59
C ASN A 262 -1.63 -6.21 2.25
N ILE A 263 -2.25 -6.23 1.06
CA ILE A 263 -3.14 -5.16 0.62
C ILE A 263 -4.57 -5.66 0.67
N HIS A 264 -5.33 -5.24 1.67
CA HIS A 264 -6.74 -5.61 1.83
C HIS A 264 -7.63 -4.38 1.71
N PHE A 265 -8.66 -4.45 0.86
CA PHE A 265 -9.57 -3.34 0.69
C PHE A 265 -11.04 -3.74 0.66
N THR A 266 -11.86 -3.00 1.41
CA THR A 266 -13.28 -3.30 1.59
C THR A 266 -14.17 -2.09 1.29
N TYR A 267 -15.33 -2.29 0.65
CA TYR A 267 -16.29 -1.22 0.33
C TYR A 267 -15.65 -0.01 -0.37
N SER A 268 -14.65 -0.27 -1.21
CA SER A 268 -13.81 0.76 -1.80
C SER A 268 -13.92 0.75 -3.31
N LYS A 269 -13.53 1.87 -3.93
CA LYS A 269 -13.63 2.09 -5.37
C LYS A 269 -12.34 2.64 -5.97
N ASN A 270 -12.02 2.21 -7.19
CA ASN A 270 -10.87 2.72 -7.96
C ASN A 270 -9.54 2.55 -7.19
N ILE A 271 -9.23 1.32 -6.78
CA ILE A 271 -7.96 1.00 -6.09
C ILE A 271 -6.96 0.46 -7.12
N LEU A 272 -5.90 1.22 -7.37
CA LEU A 272 -4.93 0.92 -8.41
C LEU A 272 -3.57 0.57 -7.83
N THR A 273 -3.10 -0.64 -8.11
CA THR A 273 -1.72 -1.05 -7.85
C THR A 273 -0.96 -1.15 -9.16
N TYR A 274 0.24 -0.57 -9.26
CA TYR A 274 1.07 -0.68 -10.46
C TYR A 274 2.56 -0.74 -10.14
N ALA A 275 3.31 -1.54 -10.91
CA ALA A 275 4.75 -1.72 -10.76
C ALA A 275 5.20 -2.11 -9.33
N CYS A 276 4.31 -2.65 -8.50
CA CYS A 276 4.63 -3.12 -7.16
C CYS A 276 5.20 -4.54 -7.21
N ARG A 277 6.10 -4.84 -6.25
CA ARG A 277 6.49 -6.19 -5.90
C ARG A 277 5.85 -6.52 -4.56
N ILE A 278 4.90 -7.46 -4.54
CA ILE A 278 4.22 -7.89 -3.31
C ILE A 278 4.80 -9.25 -2.90
N LEU A 279 5.24 -9.34 -1.66
CA LEU A 279 6.00 -10.47 -1.11
C LEU A 279 5.19 -11.16 -0.01
N SER A 280 5.01 -12.47 -0.16
CA SER A 280 4.30 -13.33 0.80
C SER A 280 5.20 -14.36 1.51
N ALA A 281 6.38 -14.66 0.94
CA ALA A 281 7.39 -15.55 1.53
C ALA A 281 8.80 -15.19 1.05
N ASP A 282 9.81 -15.72 1.77
CA ASP A 282 11.26 -15.66 1.53
C ASP A 282 11.76 -14.54 0.61
N TRP A 283 12.27 -13.48 1.21
CA TRP A 283 12.92 -12.40 0.50
C TRP A 283 14.07 -11.81 1.30
N GLU A 284 15.14 -11.42 0.62
CA GLU A 284 16.25 -10.70 1.22
C GLU A 284 16.58 -9.49 0.35
N SER A 285 16.87 -8.34 0.99
CA SER A 285 17.35 -7.17 0.25
C SER A 285 18.73 -7.42 -0.31
N ASP A 286 19.08 -6.73 -1.41
CA ASP A 286 20.39 -6.88 -2.07
C ASP A 286 21.58 -6.60 -1.13
N ASP A 287 21.37 -5.76 -0.11
CA ASP A 287 22.35 -5.40 0.92
C ASP A 287 22.27 -6.27 2.19
N GLY A 288 21.37 -7.26 2.24
CA GLY A 288 21.13 -8.13 3.40
C GLY A 288 20.53 -7.43 4.62
N ALA A 289 20.19 -6.14 4.52
CA ALA A 289 19.62 -5.37 5.64
C ALA A 289 18.22 -5.87 6.05
N TRP A 290 17.52 -6.55 5.15
CA TRP A 290 16.17 -7.04 5.34
C TRP A 290 16.07 -8.51 4.97
N LYS A 291 15.44 -9.28 5.86
CA LYS A 291 15.08 -10.67 5.59
C LYS A 291 13.64 -10.90 6.00
N MET A 292 12.84 -11.33 5.03
CA MET A 292 11.46 -11.72 5.19
C MET A 292 11.39 -13.24 5.29
N GLN A 293 10.60 -13.74 6.23
CA GLN A 293 10.19 -15.13 6.30
C GLN A 293 8.72 -15.25 5.90
N GLU A 294 8.26 -16.46 5.61
CA GLU A 294 6.86 -16.75 5.36
C GLU A 294 5.97 -16.28 6.53
N VAL A 295 4.81 -15.71 6.21
CA VAL A 295 3.81 -15.28 7.20
C VAL A 295 2.47 -15.94 6.91
N GLU A 296 1.82 -16.47 7.96
CA GLU A 296 0.48 -17.03 7.87
C GLU A 296 -0.54 -15.99 7.40
N ASN A 297 -1.31 -16.34 6.36
CA ASN A 297 -2.22 -15.42 5.67
C ASN A 297 -1.51 -14.18 5.10
N GLY A 298 -0.29 -14.34 4.57
CA GLY A 298 0.47 -13.28 3.90
C GLY A 298 0.00 -12.96 2.48
N ASP A 299 -1.30 -13.07 2.20
CA ASP A 299 -1.88 -12.86 0.87
C ASP A 299 -1.52 -11.48 0.29
N GLY A 300 -1.47 -11.39 -1.04
CA GLY A 300 -0.86 -10.25 -1.73
C GLY A 300 -1.79 -9.06 -1.93
N TRP A 301 -2.90 -9.29 -2.64
CA TRP A 301 -3.83 -8.26 -3.08
C TRP A 301 -5.27 -8.80 -2.99
N ASP A 302 -6.02 -8.29 -2.02
CA ASP A 302 -7.25 -8.88 -1.51
C ASP A 302 -8.43 -7.87 -1.62
N PRO A 303 -9.10 -7.80 -2.79
CA PRO A 303 -10.37 -7.09 -2.93
C PRO A 303 -11.49 -7.79 -2.18
N ASP A 304 -12.25 -7.05 -1.37
CA ASP A 304 -13.49 -7.53 -0.73
C ASP A 304 -14.61 -6.51 -0.95
N SER A 305 -15.75 -6.94 -1.52
CA SER A 305 -16.97 -6.12 -1.61
C SER A 305 -16.70 -4.70 -2.15
N SER A 306 -15.82 -4.61 -3.16
CA SER A 306 -15.28 -3.38 -3.74
C SER A 306 -15.51 -3.37 -5.24
N GLU A 307 -15.35 -2.21 -5.86
CA GLU A 307 -15.65 -1.98 -7.28
C GLU A 307 -14.49 -1.27 -8.01
N ASP A 308 -14.46 -1.47 -9.32
CA ASP A 308 -13.51 -0.83 -10.24
C ASP A 308 -13.87 0.63 -10.59
#